data_AF-A0A7J4AW44-F1
#
_entry.id   AF-A0A7J4AW44-F1
#
_cell.length_a   1.000
_cell.length_b   1.000
_cell.length_c   1.000
_cell.angle_alpha   90.00
_cell.angle_beta   90.00
_cell.angle_gamma   90.00
#
_symmetry.space_group_name_H-M   'P 1'
#
loop_
_entity.id
_entity.type
_entity.pdbx_description
1 polymer ?
#
loop_
_entity_poly.entity_id
_entity_poly.type
_entity_poly.pdbx_seq_one_letter_code
_entity_poly.pdbx_strand_id
1 'polypeptide(L)'
;MIPKPTEDTVTNLLVKELEKYGVKAEAFPSISTPSGVRKPDIWCSNGGAYTVEAKFKESDLINAVAKIQNDYIRWYDVLGIKGGFAVLYPEELTKPMPSEVLMKLTHQAKFKVVAMFPPKDVRKSFTVYEGTLTEIAKILAEHVLTPPEYVEPSTDYIIKALRDSAEYITVAMKYLSGKELEDIFGGKEVFKNILQYEEQKYPVETLRLASAYLLV
;
A
#
# COMPACT_ATOMS: atom_id res chain seq x y z
N MET A 1 -44.14 -7.32 -10.34
CA MET A 1 -43.36 -6.69 -9.25
C MET A 1 -42.09 -6.14 -9.88
N ILE A 2 -41.77 -4.86 -9.67
CA ILE A 2 -40.52 -4.29 -10.20
C ILE A 2 -39.41 -4.66 -9.21
N PRO A 3 -38.31 -5.31 -9.65
CA PRO A 3 -37.23 -5.70 -8.76
C PRO A 3 -36.50 -4.47 -8.21
N LYS A 4 -36.05 -4.56 -6.97
CA LYS A 4 -35.21 -3.53 -6.34
C LYS A 4 -33.76 -3.70 -6.82
N PRO A 5 -33.09 -2.63 -7.28
CA PRO A 5 -31.66 -2.68 -7.60
C PRO A 5 -30.84 -3.10 -6.38
N THR A 6 -29.86 -3.99 -6.57
CA THR A 6 -28.90 -4.39 -5.54
C THR A 6 -27.63 -3.54 -5.65
N GLU A 7 -26.76 -3.61 -4.63
CA GLU A 7 -25.42 -3.01 -4.72
C GLU A 7 -24.71 -3.56 -5.96
N ASP A 8 -24.85 -4.87 -6.22
CA ASP A 8 -24.25 -5.52 -7.36
C ASP A 8 -24.70 -4.96 -8.71
N THR A 9 -25.97 -4.55 -8.84
CA THR A 9 -26.47 -3.90 -10.06
C THR A 9 -25.71 -2.60 -10.32
N VAL A 10 -25.55 -1.76 -9.31
CA VAL A 10 -24.87 -0.45 -9.45
C VAL A 10 -23.36 -0.64 -9.63
N THR A 11 -22.76 -1.61 -8.94
CA THR A 11 -21.35 -1.99 -9.10
C THR A 11 -21.04 -2.38 -10.55
N ASN A 12 -21.89 -3.18 -11.18
CA ASN A 12 -21.71 -3.53 -12.59
C ASN A 12 -21.85 -2.33 -13.54
N LEU A 13 -22.66 -1.32 -13.19
CA LEU A 13 -22.73 -0.07 -13.97
C LEU A 13 -21.45 0.75 -13.82
N LEU A 14 -20.89 0.82 -12.61
CA LEU A 14 -19.61 1.46 -12.37
C LEU A 14 -18.46 0.76 -13.12
N VAL A 15 -18.42 -0.56 -13.14
CA VAL A 15 -17.43 -1.33 -13.93
C VAL A 15 -17.52 -0.96 -15.41
N LYS A 16 -18.73 -1.00 -16.00
CA LYS A 16 -18.93 -0.61 -17.40
C LYS A 16 -18.52 0.83 -17.69
N GLU A 17 -18.73 1.74 -16.75
CA GLU A 17 -18.31 3.13 -16.90
C GLU A 17 -16.78 3.27 -16.82
N LEU A 18 -16.12 2.55 -15.91
CA LEU A 18 -14.66 2.51 -15.78
C LEU A 18 -13.99 1.96 -17.05
N GLU A 19 -14.56 0.90 -17.65
CA GLU A 19 -14.07 0.32 -18.90
C GLU A 19 -14.07 1.31 -20.07
N LYS A 20 -15.04 2.25 -20.13
CA LYS A 20 -15.06 3.32 -21.14
C LYS A 20 -13.85 4.25 -21.04
N TYR A 21 -13.24 4.36 -19.87
CA TYR A 21 -12.02 5.12 -19.64
C TYR A 21 -10.74 4.28 -19.76
N GLY A 22 -10.83 3.02 -20.23
CA GLY A 22 -9.68 2.14 -20.44
C GLY A 22 -9.20 1.41 -19.19
N VAL A 23 -9.98 1.42 -18.11
CA VAL A 23 -9.70 0.65 -16.90
C VAL A 23 -10.06 -0.82 -17.11
N LYS A 24 -9.14 -1.73 -16.78
CA LYS A 24 -9.40 -3.17 -16.69
C LYS A 24 -10.03 -3.46 -15.33
N ALA A 25 -11.35 -3.43 -15.27
CA ALA A 25 -12.14 -3.65 -14.06
C ALA A 25 -12.86 -5.02 -14.09
N GLU A 26 -12.80 -5.75 -12.99
CA GLU A 26 -13.52 -7.01 -12.79
C GLU A 26 -14.45 -6.88 -11.59
N ALA A 27 -15.73 -7.23 -11.75
CA ALA A 27 -16.71 -7.21 -10.67
C ALA A 27 -16.67 -8.51 -9.84
N PHE A 28 -16.71 -8.39 -8.52
CA PHE A 28 -16.75 -9.50 -7.54
C PHE A 28 -15.67 -10.59 -7.69
N PRO A 29 -14.39 -10.24 -7.96
CA PRO A 29 -13.36 -11.25 -8.06
C PRO A 29 -13.07 -11.88 -6.70
N SER A 30 -12.41 -13.04 -6.74
CA SER A 30 -11.90 -13.71 -5.55
C SER A 30 -10.38 -13.59 -5.52
N ILE A 31 -9.85 -12.91 -4.52
CA ILE A 31 -8.40 -12.72 -4.34
C ILE A 31 -7.91 -13.48 -3.12
N SER A 32 -6.70 -14.02 -3.21
CA SER A 32 -6.03 -14.65 -2.07
C SER A 32 -5.14 -13.63 -1.37
N THR A 33 -5.40 -13.41 -0.08
CA THR A 33 -4.55 -12.59 0.80
C THR A 33 -3.80 -13.51 1.77
N PRO A 34 -2.73 -13.03 2.43
CA PRO A 34 -2.10 -13.76 3.54
C PRO A 34 -3.07 -14.11 4.69
N SER A 35 -4.20 -13.39 4.80
CA SER A 35 -5.27 -13.66 5.78
C SER A 35 -6.45 -14.46 5.20
N GLY A 36 -6.24 -15.12 4.06
CA GLY A 36 -7.23 -15.96 3.37
C GLY A 36 -7.89 -15.29 2.18
N VAL A 37 -8.92 -15.95 1.64
CA VAL A 37 -9.65 -15.47 0.46
C VAL A 37 -10.50 -14.25 0.82
N ARG A 38 -10.52 -13.26 -0.08
CA ARG A 38 -11.34 -12.06 0.01
C ARG A 38 -12.03 -11.79 -1.31
N LYS A 39 -13.15 -11.08 -1.25
CA LYS A 39 -13.94 -10.68 -2.42
C LYS A 39 -14.19 -9.18 -2.36
N PRO A 40 -13.37 -8.36 -3.05
CA PRO A 40 -13.72 -6.96 -3.26
C PRO A 40 -14.89 -6.85 -4.24
N ASP A 41 -15.59 -5.72 -4.21
CA ASP A 41 -16.72 -5.49 -5.12
C ASP A 41 -16.21 -5.22 -6.55
N ILE A 42 -15.07 -4.54 -6.70
CA ILE A 42 -14.37 -4.38 -7.99
C ILE A 42 -12.86 -4.53 -7.78
N TRP A 43 -12.18 -5.16 -8.74
CA TRP A 43 -10.73 -5.13 -8.88
C TRP A 43 -10.31 -4.45 -10.18
N CYS A 44 -9.43 -3.46 -10.08
CA CYS A 44 -8.89 -2.76 -11.24
C CYS A 44 -7.40 -3.08 -11.43
N SER A 45 -6.97 -3.33 -12.67
CA SER A 45 -5.65 -3.93 -12.98
C SER A 45 -4.89 -3.24 -14.15
N ASN A 46 -4.62 -1.93 -14.03
CA ASN A 46 -3.81 -1.18 -14.99
C ASN A 46 -2.42 -0.85 -14.44
N GLY A 47 -2.18 0.37 -13.95
CA GLY A 47 -0.90 0.83 -13.39
C GLY A 47 -0.55 0.22 -12.01
N GLY A 48 -1.27 -0.83 -11.63
CA GLY A 48 -1.27 -1.44 -10.32
C GLY A 48 -2.59 -2.15 -10.04
N ALA A 49 -2.67 -2.83 -8.90
CA ALA A 49 -3.90 -3.41 -8.40
C ALA A 49 -4.65 -2.42 -7.51
N TYR A 50 -5.94 -2.19 -7.78
CA TYR A 50 -6.79 -1.32 -6.97
C TYR A 50 -8.09 -2.04 -6.59
N THR A 51 -8.50 -1.93 -5.33
CA THR A 51 -9.73 -2.55 -4.82
C THR A 51 -10.83 -1.52 -4.63
N VAL A 52 -12.07 -1.87 -4.98
CA VAL A 52 -13.25 -1.05 -4.67
C VAL A 52 -14.17 -1.80 -3.74
N GLU A 53 -14.66 -1.11 -2.71
CA GLU A 53 -15.75 -1.56 -1.85
C GLU A 53 -16.87 -0.54 -1.94
N ALA A 54 -18.08 -0.97 -2.28
CA ALA A 54 -19.20 -0.10 -2.52
C ALA A 54 -20.38 -0.43 -1.61
N LYS A 55 -21.05 0.61 -1.09
CA LYS A 55 -22.14 0.48 -0.11
C LYS A 55 -23.24 1.49 -0.39
N PHE A 56 -24.48 1.16 -0.03
CA PHE A 56 -25.60 2.13 -0.06
C PHE A 56 -25.68 3.00 1.20
N LYS A 57 -25.23 2.50 2.35
CA LYS A 57 -25.39 3.20 3.63
C LYS A 57 -24.09 3.86 4.06
N GLU A 58 -24.19 5.09 4.53
CA GLU A 58 -23.04 5.82 5.05
C GLU A 58 -22.44 5.16 6.29
N SER A 59 -23.27 4.50 7.12
CA SER A 59 -22.78 3.68 8.24
C SER A 59 -21.88 2.53 7.79
N ASP A 60 -22.14 1.97 6.61
CA ASP A 60 -21.37 0.84 6.07
C ASP A 60 -20.15 1.31 5.28
N LEU A 61 -20.09 2.59 4.89
CA LEU A 61 -18.92 3.18 4.25
C LEU A 61 -17.69 3.11 5.16
N ILE A 62 -17.86 3.30 6.47
CA ILE A 62 -16.78 3.17 7.46
C ILE A 62 -16.25 1.73 7.49
N ASN A 63 -17.14 0.74 7.40
CA ASN A 63 -16.77 -0.67 7.32
C ASN A 63 -16.01 -0.97 6.03
N ALA A 64 -16.42 -0.37 4.90
CA ALA A 64 -15.73 -0.48 3.62
C ALA A 64 -14.30 0.12 3.69
N VAL A 65 -14.14 1.29 4.29
CA VAL A 65 -12.83 1.92 4.55
C VAL A 65 -11.95 1.02 5.42
N ALA A 66 -12.49 0.48 6.51
CA ALA A 66 -11.76 -0.42 7.40
C ALA A 66 -11.36 -1.73 6.69
N LYS A 67 -12.25 -2.29 5.85
CA LYS A 67 -11.97 -3.48 5.05
C LYS A 67 -10.85 -3.20 4.05
N ILE A 68 -10.91 -2.08 3.32
CA ILE A 68 -9.84 -1.68 2.39
C ILE A 68 -8.50 -1.56 3.11
N GLN A 69 -8.46 -0.93 4.27
CA GLN A 69 -7.24 -0.77 5.03
C GLN A 69 -6.68 -2.12 5.51
N ASN A 70 -7.50 -2.94 6.14
CA ASN A 70 -7.05 -4.11 6.90
C ASN A 70 -6.89 -5.37 6.05
N ASP A 71 -7.74 -5.55 5.03
CA ASP A 71 -7.77 -6.74 4.20
C ASP A 71 -6.96 -6.57 2.91
N TYR A 72 -6.75 -5.34 2.44
CA TYR A 72 -6.11 -5.05 1.15
C TYR A 72 -4.83 -4.23 1.30
N ILE A 73 -4.94 -2.96 1.68
CA ILE A 73 -3.79 -2.03 1.74
C ILE A 73 -2.73 -2.54 2.73
N ARG A 74 -3.10 -3.23 3.81
CA ARG A 74 -2.14 -3.88 4.72
C ARG A 74 -1.14 -4.80 3.99
N TRP A 75 -1.56 -5.43 2.90
CA TRP A 75 -0.75 -6.36 2.12
C TRP A 75 -0.21 -5.74 0.82
N TYR A 76 -0.15 -4.41 0.74
CA TYR A 76 0.21 -3.68 -0.48
C TYR A 76 1.56 -4.12 -1.10
N ASP A 77 2.59 -4.35 -0.27
CA ASP A 77 3.91 -4.80 -0.72
C ASP A 77 3.88 -6.23 -1.29
N VAL A 78 3.00 -7.10 -0.76
CA VAL A 78 2.92 -8.53 -1.15
C VAL A 78 2.00 -8.74 -2.35
N LEU A 79 0.86 -8.03 -2.38
CA LEU A 79 -0.19 -8.20 -3.38
C LEU A 79 -0.10 -7.16 -4.51
N GLY A 80 0.86 -6.25 -4.48
CA GLY A 80 1.02 -5.19 -5.46
C GLY A 80 -0.15 -4.19 -5.46
N ILE A 81 -0.91 -4.10 -4.37
CA ILE A 81 -2.06 -3.19 -4.24
C ILE A 81 -1.54 -1.76 -4.14
N LYS A 82 -2.00 -0.89 -5.02
CA LYS A 82 -1.55 0.50 -5.13
C LYS A 82 -2.55 1.49 -4.57
N GLY A 83 -3.74 1.03 -4.19
CA GLY A 83 -4.75 1.81 -3.48
C GLY A 83 -6.09 1.09 -3.42
N GLY A 84 -7.07 1.74 -2.82
CA GLY A 84 -8.44 1.30 -2.81
C GLY A 84 -9.43 2.45 -2.71
N PHE A 85 -10.68 2.18 -3.06
CA PHE A 85 -11.75 3.17 -3.13
C PHE A 85 -12.97 2.66 -2.38
N ALA A 86 -13.40 3.38 -1.34
CA ALA A 86 -14.69 3.13 -0.69
C ALA A 86 -15.74 4.02 -1.39
N VAL A 87 -16.75 3.42 -2.01
CA VAL A 87 -17.77 4.11 -2.79
C VAL A 87 -19.11 4.06 -2.04
N LEU A 88 -19.72 5.22 -1.84
CA LEU A 88 -21.09 5.34 -1.36
C LEU A 88 -22.01 5.62 -2.54
N TYR A 89 -22.95 4.72 -2.76
CA TYR A 89 -24.00 4.87 -3.75
C TYR A 89 -25.11 5.80 -3.26
N PRO A 90 -25.71 6.59 -4.17
CA PRO A 90 -26.87 7.41 -3.82
C PRO A 90 -28.02 6.54 -3.28
N GLU A 91 -28.61 6.95 -2.15
CA GLU A 91 -29.67 6.21 -1.46
C GLU A 91 -30.92 6.06 -2.34
N GLU A 92 -31.15 7.00 -3.26
CA GLU A 92 -32.27 6.99 -4.19
C GLU A 92 -32.28 5.75 -5.10
N LEU A 93 -31.10 5.18 -5.39
CA LEU A 93 -30.95 3.97 -6.20
C LEU A 93 -31.46 2.71 -5.48
N THR A 94 -31.72 2.78 -4.17
CA THR A 94 -32.25 1.65 -3.38
C THR A 94 -33.75 1.42 -3.58
N LYS A 95 -34.46 2.31 -4.29
CA LYS A 95 -35.90 2.20 -4.52
C LYS A 95 -36.20 1.26 -5.69
N PRO A 96 -37.27 0.43 -5.64
CA PRO A 96 -37.71 -0.34 -6.79
C PRO A 96 -38.07 0.58 -7.96
N MET A 97 -37.45 0.40 -9.12
CA MET A 97 -37.68 1.22 -10.30
C MET A 97 -37.38 0.47 -11.60
N PRO A 98 -37.99 0.85 -12.73
CA PRO A 98 -37.65 0.28 -14.04
C PRO A 98 -36.19 0.52 -14.42
N SER A 99 -35.62 -0.39 -15.22
CA SER A 99 -34.21 -0.32 -15.66
C SER A 99 -33.84 0.99 -16.35
N GLU A 100 -34.72 1.54 -17.19
CA GLU A 100 -34.49 2.81 -17.88
C GLU A 100 -34.38 3.99 -16.91
N VAL A 101 -35.22 3.99 -15.86
CA VAL A 101 -35.20 5.01 -14.82
C VAL A 101 -33.95 4.87 -13.97
N LEU A 102 -33.57 3.64 -13.62
CA LEU A 102 -32.32 3.35 -12.91
C LEU A 102 -31.13 3.92 -13.68
N MET A 103 -30.96 3.56 -14.95
CA MET A 103 -29.87 4.05 -15.79
C MET A 103 -29.80 5.58 -15.78
N LYS A 104 -30.93 6.25 -16.01
CA LYS A 104 -30.98 7.72 -16.00
C LYS A 104 -30.57 8.29 -14.65
N LEU A 105 -31.08 7.73 -13.55
CA LEU A 105 -30.80 8.21 -12.20
C LEU A 105 -29.35 7.96 -11.79
N THR A 106 -28.77 6.82 -12.16
CA THR A 106 -27.35 6.51 -11.90
C THR A 106 -26.41 7.53 -12.53
N HIS A 107 -26.73 8.07 -13.71
CA HIS A 107 -25.93 9.12 -14.35
C HIS A 107 -26.17 10.53 -13.78
N GLN A 108 -27.23 10.74 -13.00
CA GLN A 108 -27.61 12.06 -12.46
C GLN A 108 -27.29 12.20 -10.96
N ALA A 109 -27.43 11.11 -10.21
CA ALA A 109 -27.24 11.10 -8.77
C ALA A 109 -25.75 11.16 -8.40
N LYS A 110 -25.48 11.70 -7.21
CA LYS A 110 -24.11 11.89 -6.72
C LYS A 110 -23.64 10.70 -5.89
N PHE A 111 -22.51 10.16 -6.29
CA PHE A 111 -21.71 9.18 -5.60
C PHE A 111 -20.69 9.91 -4.75
N LYS A 112 -20.30 9.31 -3.62
CA LYS A 112 -19.17 9.75 -2.81
C LYS A 112 -18.09 8.68 -2.83
N VAL A 113 -16.83 9.07 -2.93
CA VAL A 113 -15.69 8.14 -2.92
C VAL A 113 -14.65 8.59 -1.93
N VAL A 114 -14.17 7.67 -1.10
CA VAL A 114 -12.96 7.83 -0.29
C VAL A 114 -11.82 7.07 -0.97
N ALA A 115 -10.83 7.80 -1.49
CA ALA A 115 -9.62 7.22 -2.05
C ALA A 115 -8.57 6.98 -0.95
N MET A 116 -8.02 5.78 -0.92
CA MET A 116 -7.06 5.33 0.08
C MET A 116 -5.82 4.77 -0.61
N PHE A 117 -4.64 5.21 -0.17
CA PHE A 117 -3.36 4.80 -0.76
C PHE A 117 -2.40 4.27 0.32
N PRO A 118 -1.45 3.39 -0.05
CA PRO A 118 -0.40 2.91 0.85
C PRO A 118 0.43 4.06 1.45
N PRO A 119 1.04 3.88 2.64
CA PRO A 119 1.74 4.95 3.34
C PRO A 119 2.97 5.51 2.61
N LYS A 120 3.56 4.74 1.69
CA LYS A 120 4.71 5.17 0.88
C LYS A 120 4.32 5.99 -0.35
N ASP A 121 3.04 6.04 -0.69
CA ASP A 121 2.52 6.76 -1.84
C ASP A 121 2.43 8.27 -1.52
N VAL A 122 2.89 9.13 -2.44
CA VAL A 122 2.83 10.59 -2.26
C VAL A 122 1.42 11.16 -2.39
N ARG A 123 0.49 10.40 -2.99
CA ARG A 123 -0.91 10.82 -3.12
C ARG A 123 -1.56 10.92 -1.74
N LYS A 124 -2.41 11.93 -1.56
CA LYS A 124 -3.14 12.14 -0.30
C LYS A 124 -4.13 10.98 -0.07
N SER A 125 -3.75 10.05 0.81
CA SER A 125 -4.68 9.04 1.33
C SER A 125 -5.84 9.71 2.07
N PHE A 126 -7.03 9.08 2.06
CA PHE A 126 -8.28 9.63 2.58
C PHE A 126 -8.79 10.89 1.86
N THR A 127 -8.51 11.03 0.56
CA THR A 127 -9.15 12.09 -0.25
C THR A 127 -10.59 11.71 -0.58
N VAL A 128 -11.52 12.64 -0.35
CA VAL A 128 -12.95 12.45 -0.63
C VAL A 128 -13.33 13.15 -1.92
N TYR A 129 -14.04 12.45 -2.80
CA TYR A 129 -14.61 12.98 -4.03
C TYR A 129 -16.12 12.80 -4.03
N GLU A 130 -16.84 13.72 -4.66
CA GLU A 130 -18.27 13.60 -4.92
C GLU A 130 -18.55 13.96 -6.38
N GLY A 131 -19.43 13.20 -7.03
CA GLY A 131 -19.77 13.42 -8.43
C GLY A 131 -20.76 12.42 -8.97
N THR A 132 -21.19 12.63 -10.21
CA THR A 132 -21.97 11.66 -10.99
C THR A 132 -21.17 10.38 -11.24
N LEU A 133 -21.85 9.31 -11.70
CA LEU A 133 -21.17 8.06 -12.09
C LEU A 133 -20.00 8.33 -13.06
N THR A 134 -20.22 9.19 -14.06
CA THR A 134 -19.23 9.51 -15.09
C THR A 134 -18.04 10.30 -14.53
N GLU A 135 -18.27 11.26 -13.64
CA GLU A 135 -17.21 12.02 -12.97
C GLU A 135 -16.40 11.13 -12.03
N ILE A 136 -17.07 10.30 -11.22
CA ILE A 136 -16.40 9.36 -10.33
C ILE A 136 -15.60 8.32 -11.12
N ALA A 137 -16.16 7.73 -12.17
CA ALA A 137 -15.43 6.77 -13.00
C ALA A 137 -14.17 7.40 -13.61
N LYS A 138 -14.25 8.66 -14.05
CA LYS A 138 -13.09 9.40 -14.54
C LYS A 138 -12.02 9.60 -13.46
N ILE A 139 -12.42 10.05 -12.26
CA ILE A 139 -11.49 10.25 -11.13
C ILE A 139 -10.79 8.93 -10.74
N LEU A 140 -11.56 7.84 -10.66
CA LEU A 140 -11.02 6.51 -10.39
C LEU A 140 -10.05 6.07 -11.49
N ALA A 141 -10.42 6.28 -12.75
CA ALA A 141 -9.57 5.95 -13.89
C ALA A 141 -8.24 6.72 -13.85
N GLU A 142 -8.25 8.02 -13.51
CA GLU A 142 -7.03 8.82 -13.36
C GLU A 142 -6.08 8.19 -12.32
N HIS A 143 -6.59 7.77 -11.16
CA HIS A 143 -5.78 7.10 -10.13
C HIS A 143 -5.30 5.71 -10.55
N VAL A 144 -6.13 4.94 -11.25
CA VAL A 144 -5.84 3.55 -11.63
C VAL A 144 -4.87 3.47 -12.81
N LEU A 145 -4.97 4.40 -13.75
CA LEU A 145 -4.13 4.46 -14.95
C LEU A 145 -2.77 5.10 -14.67
N THR A 146 -2.69 5.98 -13.67
CA THR A 146 -1.44 6.64 -13.28
C THR A 146 -0.66 5.75 -12.30
N PRO A 147 0.61 5.38 -12.61
CA PRO A 147 1.45 4.68 -11.66
C PRO A 147 1.64 5.49 -10.36
N PRO A 148 1.70 4.83 -9.19
CA PRO A 148 2.02 5.51 -7.93
C PRO A 148 3.43 6.10 -7.95
N GLU A 149 3.56 7.30 -7.39
CA GLU A 149 4.85 7.89 -7.04
C GLU A 149 5.16 7.57 -5.57
N TYR A 150 6.36 7.05 -5.32
CA TYR A 150 6.79 6.67 -3.98
C TYR A 150 7.77 7.66 -3.40
N VAL A 151 7.67 7.91 -2.09
CA VAL A 151 8.75 8.56 -1.35
C VAL A 151 9.91 7.56 -1.25
N GLU A 152 10.95 7.76 -2.04
CA GLU A 152 12.19 7.01 -1.85
C GLU A 152 12.85 7.43 -0.52
N PRO A 153 13.26 6.48 0.33
CA PRO A 153 14.07 6.83 1.49
C PRO A 153 15.39 7.43 1.03
N SER A 154 15.85 8.50 1.70
CA SER A 154 17.15 9.11 1.38
C SER A 154 18.26 8.11 1.68
N THR A 155 18.79 7.50 0.63
CA THR A 155 19.93 6.58 0.69
C THR A 155 21.14 7.26 1.31
N ASP A 156 21.39 8.52 0.96
CA ASP A 156 22.45 9.34 1.55
C ASP A 156 22.29 9.50 3.07
N TYR A 157 21.06 9.76 3.53
CA TYR A 157 20.79 9.87 4.97
C TYR A 157 20.93 8.52 5.68
N ILE A 158 20.47 7.43 5.07
CA ILE A 158 20.65 6.08 5.63
C ILE A 158 22.14 5.74 5.74
N ILE A 159 22.91 5.93 4.65
CA ILE A 159 24.36 5.68 4.64
C ILE A 159 25.06 6.55 5.67
N LYS A 160 24.67 7.83 5.77
CA LYS A 160 25.20 8.74 6.77
C LYS A 160 24.86 8.27 8.19
N ALA A 161 23.62 7.91 8.47
CA ALA A 161 23.20 7.44 9.79
C ALA A 161 23.93 6.14 10.21
N LEU A 162 24.12 5.21 9.25
CA LEU A 162 24.89 3.99 9.46
C LEU A 162 26.37 4.32 9.75
N ARG A 163 26.97 5.24 9.00
CA ARG A 163 28.35 5.70 9.22
C ARG A 163 28.52 6.42 10.55
N ASP A 164 27.64 7.37 10.86
CA ASP A 164 27.67 8.12 12.11
C ASP A 164 27.53 7.18 13.32
N SER A 165 26.68 6.14 13.20
CA SER A 165 26.54 5.10 14.23
C SER A 165 27.80 4.25 14.38
N ALA A 166 28.40 3.81 13.26
CA ALA A 166 29.65 3.05 13.27
C ALA A 166 30.82 3.88 13.85
N GLU A 167 30.90 5.17 13.52
CA GLU A 167 31.89 6.09 14.08
C GLU A 167 31.67 6.29 15.58
N TYR A 168 30.42 6.50 16.02
CA TYR A 168 30.09 6.62 17.44
C TYR A 168 30.50 5.38 18.24
N ILE A 169 30.16 4.19 17.74
CA ILE A 169 30.54 2.91 18.36
C ILE A 169 32.07 2.75 18.35
N THR A 170 32.75 3.10 17.26
CA THR A 170 34.22 3.07 17.17
C THR A 170 34.87 3.97 18.22
N VAL A 171 34.36 5.19 18.42
CA VAL A 171 34.83 6.13 19.44
C VAL A 171 34.59 5.56 20.85
N ALA A 172 33.44 4.95 21.10
CA ALA A 172 33.15 4.30 22.37
C ALA A 172 34.12 3.13 22.66
N MET A 173 34.59 2.45 21.62
CA MET A 173 35.56 1.33 21.70
C MET A 173 37.03 1.78 21.70
N LYS A 174 37.33 3.09 21.68
CA LYS A 174 38.70 3.62 21.56
C LYS A 174 39.64 3.14 22.67
N TYR A 175 39.12 2.86 23.85
CA TYR A 175 39.91 2.41 25.01
C TYR A 175 40.05 0.89 25.10
N LEU A 176 39.39 0.14 24.22
CA LEU A 176 39.53 -1.31 24.17
C LEU A 176 40.81 -1.70 23.41
N SER A 177 41.53 -2.65 23.98
CA SER A 177 42.65 -3.34 23.34
C SER A 177 42.15 -4.33 22.27
N GLY A 178 43.01 -4.72 21.34
CA GLY A 178 42.67 -5.70 20.31
C GLY A 178 42.16 -7.03 20.87
N LYS A 179 42.71 -7.46 22.03
CA LYS A 179 42.29 -8.70 22.70
C LYS A 179 40.88 -8.59 23.28
N GLU A 180 40.53 -7.46 23.88
CA GLU A 180 39.18 -7.22 24.41
C GLU A 180 38.14 -7.14 23.27
N LEU A 181 38.52 -6.57 22.13
CA LEU A 181 37.68 -6.60 20.92
C LEU A 181 37.49 -8.02 20.41
N GLU A 182 38.55 -8.83 20.34
CA GLU A 182 38.44 -10.24 19.96
C GLU A 182 37.47 -11.00 20.90
N ASP A 183 37.59 -10.80 22.21
CA ASP A 183 36.77 -11.48 23.21
C ASP A 183 35.28 -11.06 23.14
N ILE A 184 34.97 -9.77 22.91
CA ILE A 184 33.58 -9.26 22.80
C ILE A 184 32.82 -9.90 21.64
N PHE A 185 33.50 -10.18 20.53
CA PHE A 185 32.88 -10.67 19.30
C PHE A 185 32.98 -12.19 19.11
N GLY A 186 33.25 -12.95 20.19
CA GLY A 186 33.25 -14.42 20.15
C GLY A 186 34.61 -15.06 19.87
N GLY A 187 35.69 -14.31 20.06
CA GLY A 187 37.06 -14.78 19.95
C GLY A 187 37.64 -14.70 18.54
N LYS A 188 38.91 -15.11 18.43
CA LYS A 188 39.73 -15.01 17.22
C LYS A 188 39.13 -15.66 15.97
N GLU A 189 38.30 -16.68 16.15
CA GLU A 189 37.65 -17.43 15.08
C GLU A 189 36.67 -16.58 14.25
N VAL A 190 35.98 -15.62 14.86
CA VAL A 190 35.03 -14.75 14.14
C VAL A 190 35.77 -13.82 13.18
N PHE A 191 36.89 -13.23 13.64
CA PHE A 191 37.72 -12.34 12.82
C PHE A 191 38.47 -13.09 11.71
N LYS A 192 38.93 -14.31 11.97
CA LYS A 192 39.58 -15.16 10.95
C LYS A 192 38.60 -15.60 9.86
N ASN A 193 37.38 -16.01 10.25
CA ASN A 193 36.42 -16.61 9.31
C ASN A 193 35.55 -15.59 8.56
N ILE A 194 35.14 -14.48 9.20
CA ILE A 194 34.26 -13.49 8.57
C ILE A 194 35.06 -12.43 7.81
N LEU A 195 36.17 -11.99 8.39
CA LEU A 195 36.92 -10.85 7.86
C LEU A 195 38.16 -11.27 7.04
N GLN A 196 38.47 -12.58 6.96
CA GLN A 196 39.59 -13.16 6.20
C GLN A 196 40.96 -12.51 6.53
N TYR A 197 41.24 -12.20 7.80
CA TYR A 197 42.49 -11.55 8.22
C TYR A 197 43.58 -12.56 8.65
N GLU A 198 44.83 -12.36 8.19
CA GLU A 198 46.02 -13.14 8.58
C GLU A 198 46.84 -12.50 9.72
N GLU A 199 47.57 -13.33 10.47
CA GLU A 199 47.85 -13.19 11.90
C GLU A 199 49.00 -12.25 12.32
N GLN A 200 49.58 -11.41 11.44
CA GLN A 200 50.89 -10.80 11.76
C GLN A 200 50.96 -9.28 11.97
N LYS A 201 49.95 -8.48 11.63
CA LYS A 201 49.84 -7.08 12.08
C LYS A 201 48.38 -6.64 12.17
N TYR A 202 47.90 -6.40 13.38
CA TYR A 202 46.52 -5.96 13.66
C TYR A 202 46.44 -4.43 13.69
N PRO A 203 45.94 -3.75 12.64
CA PRO A 203 45.57 -2.35 12.75
C PRO A 203 44.31 -2.22 13.61
N VAL A 204 44.50 -1.94 14.90
CA VAL A 204 43.42 -1.89 15.90
C VAL A 204 42.30 -0.94 15.49
N GLU A 205 42.60 0.17 14.82
CA GLU A 205 41.58 1.10 14.32
C GLU A 205 40.69 0.50 13.22
N THR A 206 41.27 -0.30 12.31
CA THR A 206 40.49 -1.00 11.26
C THR A 206 39.60 -2.08 11.87
N LEU A 207 40.09 -2.77 12.91
CA LEU A 207 39.30 -3.75 13.65
C LEU A 207 38.13 -3.09 14.37
N ARG A 208 38.35 -1.95 15.03
CA ARG A 208 37.25 -1.20 15.69
C ARG A 208 36.19 -0.76 14.70
N LEU A 209 36.60 -0.25 13.53
CA LEU A 209 35.66 0.17 12.49
C LEU A 209 34.85 -1.01 11.94
N ALA A 210 35.52 -2.13 11.61
CA ALA A 210 34.85 -3.34 11.12
C ALA A 210 33.89 -3.93 12.18
N SER A 211 34.31 -3.99 13.44
CA SER A 211 33.47 -4.37 14.58
C SER A 211 32.27 -3.45 14.77
N ALA A 212 32.45 -2.14 14.61
CA ALA A 212 31.35 -1.18 14.71
C ALA A 212 30.32 -1.37 13.59
N TYR A 213 30.76 -1.66 12.36
CA TYR A 213 29.86 -2.00 11.26
C TYR A 213 29.10 -3.31 11.47
N LEU A 214 29.66 -4.28 12.20
CA LEU A 214 28.97 -5.53 12.54
C LEU A 214 27.87 -5.35 13.60
N LEU A 215 27.89 -4.26 14.37
CA LEU A 215 26.92 -3.96 15.43
C LEU A 215 25.75 -3.08 14.98
N VAL A 216 25.84 -2.51 13.77
CA VAL A 216 24.80 -1.69 13.13
C VAL A 216 24.00 -2.55 12.16
#